data_AF-A0A973YZD2-F1
#
_entry.id   AF-A0A973YZD2-F1
#
_cell.length_a   1.000
_cell.length_b   1.000
_cell.length_c   1.000
_cell.angle_alpha   90.00
_cell.angle_beta   90.00
_cell.angle_gamma   90.00
#
_symmetry.space_group_name_H-M   'P 1'
#
loop_
_entity.id
_entity.type
_entity.pdbx_description
1 polymer ?
#
loop_
_entity_poly.entity_id
_entity_poly.type
_entity_poly.pdbx_seq_one_letter_code
_entity_poly.pdbx_strand_id
1 'polypeptide(L)'
;MVTALVVVAITVVAASVVAVRYSNRRVTGVASAAEAGVTTGVVPPWTPAPAPGTTNRPTTTLLSPDEVARGRLDSRVAADRASVEALVDRWVPQLSSKRVGLVVHGVRFTLEDIWRDFQLTEARYPTALLLSSADFVSFDSGDFWVTVVPYTYATGAEANAWCDRELIGPDDCFAKRLTHTGTSDGTTVPRR
;
A
#
# COMPACT_ATOMS: atom_id res chain seq x y z
N MET A 1 57.50 -9.74 24.10
CA MET A 1 56.74 -11.00 23.90
C MET A 1 55.67 -11.10 24.97
N VAL A 2 54.44 -10.72 24.64
CA VAL A 2 53.21 -11.17 25.32
C VAL A 2 52.15 -11.23 24.22
N THR A 3 51.77 -12.44 23.85
CA THR A 3 50.82 -12.76 22.79
C THR A 3 49.40 -12.61 23.35
N ALA A 4 48.65 -11.62 22.89
CA ALA A 4 47.23 -11.49 23.23
C ALA A 4 46.38 -12.14 22.13
N LEU A 5 45.84 -13.31 22.44
CA LEU A 5 44.80 -14.01 21.68
C LEU A 5 43.49 -13.21 21.81
N VAL A 6 43.03 -12.58 20.73
CA VAL A 6 41.64 -12.10 20.64
C VAL A 6 40.86 -13.12 19.82
N VAL A 7 39.97 -13.81 20.53
CA VAL A 7 39.07 -14.83 19.99
C VAL A 7 38.06 -14.17 19.07
N VAL A 8 38.08 -14.56 17.79
CA VAL A 8 37.09 -14.18 16.78
C VAL A 8 35.79 -14.93 17.06
N ALA A 9 34.78 -14.24 17.57
CA ALA A 9 33.43 -14.77 17.71
C ALA A 9 32.74 -14.73 16.35
N ILE A 10 32.71 -15.87 15.64
CA ILE A 10 31.92 -16.07 14.42
C ILE A 10 30.47 -16.32 14.85
N THR A 11 29.61 -15.32 14.77
CA THR A 11 28.16 -15.52 14.90
C THR A 11 27.61 -16.02 13.55
N VAL A 12 27.33 -17.32 13.50
CA VAL A 12 26.58 -17.93 12.41
C VAL A 12 25.13 -17.45 12.51
N VAL A 13 24.73 -16.48 11.69
CA VAL A 13 23.32 -16.12 11.53
C VAL A 13 22.70 -17.12 10.56
N ALA A 14 21.96 -18.08 11.11
CA ALA A 14 21.17 -19.02 10.33
C ALA A 14 20.04 -18.26 9.58
N ALA A 15 20.09 -18.31 8.25
CA ALA A 15 19.03 -17.79 7.40
C ALA A 15 17.81 -18.73 7.47
N SER A 16 16.77 -18.33 8.20
CA SER A 16 15.48 -19.01 8.18
C SER A 16 14.74 -18.65 6.89
N VAL A 17 14.75 -19.55 5.91
CA VAL A 17 13.87 -19.48 4.74
C VAL A 17 12.45 -19.81 5.22
N VAL A 18 11.66 -18.79 5.54
CA VAL A 18 10.23 -18.95 5.79
C VAL A 18 9.52 -19.06 4.45
N ALA A 19 9.34 -20.29 3.98
CA ALA A 19 8.47 -20.59 2.85
C ALA A 19 7.01 -20.39 3.28
N VAL A 20 6.43 -19.22 2.98
CA VAL A 20 4.99 -18.98 3.13
C VAL A 20 4.26 -19.79 2.06
N ARG A 21 3.78 -20.98 2.43
CA ARG A 21 2.85 -21.78 1.63
C ARG A 21 1.51 -21.04 1.60
N TYR A 22 1.28 -20.29 0.52
CA TYR A 22 -0.02 -19.69 0.21
C TYR A 22 -1.06 -20.79 0.03
N SER A 23 -1.80 -21.08 1.10
CA SER A 23 -2.87 -22.08 1.08
C SER A 23 -4.11 -21.43 0.48
N ASN A 24 -4.33 -21.66 -0.82
CA ASN A 24 -5.59 -21.37 -1.51
C ASN A 24 -6.72 -22.15 -0.83
N ARG A 25 -7.43 -21.55 0.12
CA ARG A 25 -8.74 -22.06 0.56
C ARG A 25 -9.72 -21.84 -0.58
N ARG A 26 -9.84 -22.85 -1.45
CA ARG A 26 -10.97 -22.99 -2.36
C ARG A 26 -12.23 -23.09 -1.51
N VAL A 27 -13.07 -22.07 -1.54
CA VAL A 27 -14.45 -22.18 -1.05
C VAL A 27 -15.19 -23.04 -2.09
N THR A 28 -15.14 -24.35 -1.92
CA THR A 28 -16.09 -25.28 -2.55
C THR A 28 -17.40 -25.14 -1.79
N GLY A 29 -18.21 -24.15 -2.17
CA GLY A 29 -19.63 -24.14 -1.84
C GLY A 29 -20.29 -25.25 -2.64
N VAL A 30 -20.41 -26.43 -2.04
CA VAL A 30 -21.28 -27.48 -2.58
C VAL A 30 -22.72 -27.00 -2.39
N ALA A 31 -23.41 -26.77 -3.50
CA ALA A 31 -24.86 -26.66 -3.49
C ALA A 31 -25.42 -28.01 -3.03
N SER A 32 -25.98 -28.06 -1.82
CA SER A 32 -26.84 -29.18 -1.41
C SER A 32 -28.12 -29.10 -2.23
N ALA A 33 -28.14 -29.80 -3.37
CA ALA A 33 -29.38 -30.28 -3.94
C ALA A 33 -29.90 -31.37 -3.01
N ALA A 34 -30.87 -31.03 -2.15
CA ALA A 34 -31.67 -32.03 -1.48
C ALA A 34 -32.60 -32.64 -2.53
N GLU A 35 -32.27 -33.84 -2.98
CA GLU A 35 -33.19 -34.74 -3.66
C GLU A 35 -34.31 -35.12 -2.67
N ALA A 36 -35.50 -34.55 -2.85
CA ALA A 36 -36.70 -35.03 -2.21
C ALA A 36 -37.44 -35.92 -3.20
N GLY A 37 -37.54 -37.20 -2.83
CA GLY A 37 -38.06 -38.28 -3.65
C GLY A 37 -39.51 -38.08 -4.09
N VAL A 38 -39.82 -38.73 -5.21
CA VAL A 38 -41.18 -38.94 -5.68
C VAL A 38 -41.90 -39.88 -4.72
N THR A 39 -42.85 -39.34 -3.96
CA THR A 39 -43.87 -40.11 -3.24
C THR A 39 -45.24 -39.63 -3.68
N THR A 40 -45.96 -40.51 -4.38
CA THR A 40 -47.40 -40.42 -4.64
C THR A 40 -48.16 -40.44 -3.32
N GLY A 41 -48.86 -39.34 -2.97
CA GLY A 41 -49.70 -39.27 -1.78
C GLY A 41 -50.68 -38.09 -1.82
N VAL A 42 -51.94 -38.41 -2.14
CA VAL A 42 -53.23 -37.77 -1.78
C VAL A 42 -53.26 -36.24 -1.53
N VAL A 43 -54.04 -35.53 -2.36
CA VAL A 43 -54.36 -34.10 -2.28
C VAL A 43 -55.33 -33.79 -1.11
N PRO A 44 -54.99 -32.91 -0.14
CA PRO A 44 -55.98 -32.29 0.74
C PRO A 44 -56.55 -30.98 0.14
N PRO A 45 -57.74 -30.51 0.57
CA PRO A 45 -58.41 -29.36 -0.02
C PRO A 45 -57.65 -28.04 0.20
N TRP A 46 -57.58 -27.25 -0.87
CA TRP A 46 -56.78 -26.03 -0.97
C TRP A 46 -57.29 -24.92 -0.04
N THR A 47 -56.39 -24.38 0.78
CA THR A 47 -56.57 -23.08 1.46
C THR A 47 -55.62 -22.09 0.76
N PRO A 48 -56.07 -20.90 0.30
CA PRO A 48 -55.19 -19.97 -0.39
C PRO A 48 -54.16 -19.36 0.59
N ALA A 49 -52.87 -19.52 0.28
CA ALA A 49 -51.77 -18.95 1.04
C ALA A 49 -51.71 -17.41 0.86
N PRO A 50 -51.34 -16.63 1.89
CA PRO A 50 -51.14 -15.19 1.75
C PRO A 50 -49.96 -14.92 0.81
N ALA A 51 -50.08 -13.89 -0.03
CA ALA A 51 -49.05 -13.49 -0.98
C ALA A 51 -47.70 -13.24 -0.27
N PRO A 52 -46.56 -13.66 -0.87
CA PRO A 52 -45.25 -13.39 -0.29
C PRO A 52 -45.01 -11.89 -0.23
N GLY A 53 -44.85 -11.37 0.98
CA GLY A 53 -44.48 -9.98 1.22
C GLY A 53 -43.13 -9.67 0.55
N THR A 54 -43.08 -8.55 -0.16
CA THR A 54 -41.87 -8.01 -0.78
C THR A 54 -40.84 -7.74 0.31
N THR A 55 -39.91 -8.68 0.51
CA THR A 55 -38.76 -8.46 1.38
C THR A 55 -37.84 -7.47 0.66
N ASN A 56 -37.68 -6.27 1.22
CA ASN A 56 -36.64 -5.33 0.81
C ASN A 56 -35.27 -5.97 1.10
N ARG A 57 -34.73 -6.69 0.11
CA ARG A 57 -33.35 -7.16 0.15
C ARG A 57 -32.44 -5.93 0.13
N PRO A 58 -31.53 -5.75 1.10
CA PRO A 58 -30.52 -4.70 0.99
C PRO A 58 -29.67 -4.98 -0.26
N THR A 59 -29.67 -4.02 -1.19
CA THR A 59 -28.76 -4.03 -2.32
C THR A 59 -27.36 -3.74 -1.77
N THR A 60 -26.54 -4.77 -1.57
CA THR A 60 -25.12 -4.59 -1.31
C THR A 60 -24.49 -4.03 -2.58
N THR A 61 -24.28 -2.72 -2.65
CA THR A 61 -23.50 -2.10 -3.73
C THR A 61 -22.08 -2.65 -3.66
N LEU A 62 -21.71 -3.45 -4.67
CA LEU A 62 -20.33 -3.89 -4.83
C LEU A 62 -19.52 -2.68 -5.32
N LEU A 63 -18.53 -2.26 -4.53
CA LEU A 63 -17.59 -1.21 -4.92
C LEU A 63 -16.75 -1.67 -6.11
N SER A 64 -16.44 -0.75 -7.01
CA SER A 64 -15.46 -0.98 -8.06
C SER A 64 -14.07 -1.22 -7.47
N PRO A 65 -13.19 -1.94 -8.18
CA PRO A 65 -11.80 -2.13 -7.74
C PRO A 65 -11.05 -0.83 -7.42
N ASP A 66 -11.27 0.22 -8.22
CA ASP A 66 -10.68 1.55 -8.03
C ASP A 66 -11.20 2.25 -6.76
N GLU A 67 -12.49 2.11 -6.42
CA GLU A 67 -13.04 2.63 -5.16
C GLU A 67 -12.46 1.91 -3.94
N VAL A 68 -12.26 0.59 -4.04
CA VAL A 68 -11.58 -0.18 -3.00
C VAL A 68 -10.12 0.26 -2.84
N ALA A 69 -9.40 0.45 -3.95
CA ALA A 69 -8.02 0.92 -3.93
C ALA A 69 -7.88 2.32 -3.34
N ARG A 70 -8.80 3.24 -3.67
CA ARG A 70 -8.86 4.57 -3.04
C ARG A 70 -9.03 4.46 -1.53
N GLY A 71 -10.01 3.67 -1.07
CA GLY A 71 -10.22 3.46 0.37
C GLY A 71 -8.98 2.93 1.09
N ARG A 72 -8.18 2.07 0.44
CA ARG A 72 -6.91 1.56 0.99
C ARG A 72 -5.83 2.63 1.04
N LEU A 73 -5.67 3.41 -0.03
CA LEU A 73 -4.72 4.53 -0.08
C LEU A 73 -5.05 5.56 1.01
N ASP A 74 -6.31 5.97 1.11
CA ASP A 74 -6.75 6.96 2.11
C ASP A 74 -6.56 6.44 3.53
N SER A 75 -6.91 5.17 3.78
CA SER A 75 -6.68 4.53 5.09
C SER A 75 -5.20 4.46 5.43
N ARG A 76 -4.34 4.18 4.45
CA ARG A 76 -2.89 4.12 4.67
C ARG A 76 -2.30 5.50 4.95
N VAL A 77 -2.67 6.52 4.17
CA VAL A 77 -2.27 7.92 4.44
C VAL A 77 -2.73 8.34 5.85
N ALA A 78 -3.94 7.97 6.25
CA ALA A 78 -4.43 8.28 7.59
C ALA A 78 -3.63 7.57 8.69
N ALA A 79 -3.26 6.31 8.49
CA ALA A 79 -2.44 5.55 9.43
C ALA A 79 -1.00 6.10 9.56
N ASP A 80 -0.41 6.54 8.45
CA ASP A 80 0.98 7.01 8.40
C ASP A 80 1.12 8.48 8.83
N ARG A 81 0.02 9.24 8.87
CA ARG A 81 0.01 10.69 9.08
C ARG A 81 0.89 11.15 10.24
N ALA A 82 0.73 10.57 11.43
CA ALA A 82 1.52 10.99 12.60
C ALA A 82 3.03 10.81 12.40
N SER A 83 3.44 9.74 11.71
CA SER A 83 4.84 9.46 11.40
C SER A 83 5.37 10.40 10.31
N VAL A 84 4.55 10.75 9.32
CA VAL A 84 4.90 11.71 8.26
C VAL A 84 5.02 13.13 8.82
N GLU A 85 4.12 13.55 9.70
CA GLU A 85 4.18 14.87 10.35
C GLU A 85 5.47 15.06 11.17
N ALA A 86 6.01 13.98 11.76
CA ALA A 86 7.29 14.02 12.47
C ALA A 86 8.51 14.27 11.53
N LEU A 87 8.32 14.22 10.21
CA LEU A 87 9.34 14.47 9.19
C LEU A 87 9.33 15.92 8.68
N VAL A 88 8.37 16.74 9.10
CA VAL A 88 8.25 18.14 8.67
C VAL A 88 9.53 18.91 8.98
N ASP A 89 9.90 19.79 8.05
CA ASP A 89 11.13 20.57 8.00
C ASP A 89 12.43 19.77 7.88
N ARG A 90 12.34 18.48 7.54
CA ARG A 90 13.48 17.62 7.24
C ARG A 90 13.50 17.18 5.79
N TRP A 91 14.70 16.85 5.31
CA TRP A 91 14.90 16.18 4.03
C TRP A 91 14.76 14.67 4.21
N VAL A 92 14.01 14.03 3.32
CA VAL A 92 13.77 12.59 3.31
C VAL A 92 13.98 12.02 1.90
N PRO A 93 14.39 10.75 1.77
CA PRO A 93 14.36 10.05 0.50
C PRO A 93 12.92 9.72 0.10
N GLN A 94 12.52 10.18 -1.08
CA GLN A 94 11.25 9.86 -1.71
C GLN A 94 11.46 8.72 -2.70
N LEU A 95 10.72 7.62 -2.54
CA LEU A 95 10.83 6.40 -3.33
C LEU A 95 9.82 6.31 -4.48
N SER A 96 8.69 7.01 -4.36
CA SER A 96 7.66 7.01 -5.40
C SER A 96 6.79 8.25 -5.31
N SER A 97 6.26 8.67 -6.46
CA SER A 97 5.22 9.68 -6.58
C SER A 97 4.33 9.31 -7.76
N LYS A 98 3.07 8.93 -7.49
CA LYS A 98 2.13 8.46 -8.50
C LYS A 98 0.79 9.17 -8.36
N ARG A 99 0.11 9.38 -9.48
CA ARG A 99 -1.25 9.91 -9.56
C ARG A 99 -2.05 9.14 -10.60
N VAL A 100 -3.37 9.20 -10.48
CA VAL A 100 -4.27 8.59 -11.46
C VAL A 100 -4.03 9.22 -12.83
N GLY A 101 -3.92 8.39 -13.85
CA GLY A 101 -3.69 8.85 -15.22
C GLY A 101 -2.24 9.18 -15.55
N LEU A 102 -1.30 9.13 -14.60
CA LEU A 102 0.13 9.23 -14.88
C LEU A 102 0.55 8.11 -15.83
N VAL A 103 1.35 8.44 -16.86
CA VAL A 103 1.87 7.45 -17.80
C VAL A 103 3.37 7.29 -17.60
N VAL A 104 3.79 6.09 -17.22
CA VAL A 104 5.21 5.74 -17.04
C VAL A 104 5.52 4.54 -17.93
N HIS A 105 6.52 4.65 -18.80
CA HIS A 105 6.88 3.62 -19.78
C HIS A 105 5.68 3.10 -20.62
N GLY A 106 4.74 4.00 -20.95
CA GLY A 106 3.54 3.66 -21.73
C GLY A 106 2.38 3.06 -20.92
N VAL A 107 2.56 2.80 -19.62
CA VAL A 107 1.51 2.30 -18.72
C VAL A 107 0.83 3.45 -18.01
N ARG A 108 -0.48 3.57 -18.14
CA ARG A 108 -1.31 4.55 -17.43
C ARG A 108 -1.72 4.00 -16.07
N PHE A 109 -1.41 4.71 -14.99
CA PHE A 109 -1.71 4.30 -13.62
C PHE A 109 -3.19 4.47 -13.26
N THR A 110 -3.81 3.40 -12.78
CA THR A 110 -5.08 3.41 -12.02
C THR A 110 -4.82 3.52 -10.52
N LEU A 111 -5.86 3.54 -9.68
CA LEU A 111 -5.67 3.52 -8.22
C LEU A 111 -5.16 2.17 -7.74
N GLU A 112 -5.61 1.09 -8.38
CA GLU A 112 -5.07 -0.24 -8.11
C GLU A 112 -3.56 -0.31 -8.38
N ASP A 113 -3.10 0.31 -9.48
CA ASP A 113 -1.67 0.38 -9.80
C ASP A 113 -0.90 1.19 -8.77
N ILE A 114 -1.44 2.32 -8.29
CA ILE A 114 -0.82 3.16 -7.25
C ILE A 114 -0.75 2.41 -5.92
N TRP A 115 -1.83 1.73 -5.53
CA TRP A 115 -1.83 0.90 -4.33
C TRP A 115 -0.80 -0.23 -4.43
N ARG A 116 -0.72 -0.89 -5.58
CA ARG A 116 0.29 -1.94 -5.82
C ARG A 116 1.72 -1.39 -5.79
N ASP A 117 1.97 -0.23 -6.39
CA ASP A 117 3.28 0.46 -6.36
C ASP A 117 3.73 0.72 -4.92
N PHE A 118 2.81 1.21 -4.08
CA PHE A 118 3.07 1.38 -2.66
C PHE A 118 3.38 0.04 -1.96
N GLN A 119 2.57 -0.99 -2.18
CA GLN A 119 2.79 -2.30 -1.55
C GLN A 119 4.13 -2.93 -1.93
N LEU A 120 4.55 -2.79 -3.20
CA LEU A 120 5.86 -3.27 -3.66
C LEU A 120 7.00 -2.48 -2.99
N THR A 121 6.82 -1.17 -2.84
CA THR A 121 7.79 -0.32 -2.15
C THR A 121 7.89 -0.69 -0.67
N GLU A 122 6.76 -0.88 0.02
CA GLU A 122 6.71 -1.32 1.43
C GLU A 122 7.32 -2.71 1.63
N ALA A 123 7.07 -3.65 0.72
CA ALA A 123 7.68 -4.97 0.80
C ALA A 123 9.21 -4.92 0.73
N ARG A 124 9.77 -3.95 0.00
CA ARG A 124 11.23 -3.72 -0.09
C ARG A 124 11.75 -2.86 1.07
N TYR A 125 10.99 -1.88 1.51
CA TYR A 125 11.31 -0.95 2.59
C TYR A 125 10.18 -0.96 3.62
N PRO A 126 10.21 -1.87 4.63
CA PRO A 126 9.08 -2.06 5.56
C PRO A 126 8.74 -0.83 6.43
N THR A 127 9.61 0.17 6.47
CA THR A 127 9.39 1.45 7.16
C THR A 127 8.79 2.52 6.24
N ALA A 128 8.52 2.22 4.97
CA ALA A 128 7.98 3.17 4.02
C ALA A 128 6.63 3.72 4.48
N LEU A 129 6.46 5.02 4.31
CA LEU A 129 5.27 5.77 4.66
C LEU A 129 4.63 6.33 3.39
N LEU A 130 3.30 6.31 3.35
CA LEU A 130 2.50 6.93 2.31
C LEU A 130 1.94 8.27 2.79
N LEU A 131 2.05 9.30 1.95
CA LEU A 131 1.43 10.60 2.18
C LEU A 131 0.65 11.07 0.96
N SER A 132 -0.30 11.99 1.20
CA SER A 132 -0.97 12.75 0.15
C SER A 132 -0.17 14.02 -0.12
N SER A 133 0.15 14.32 -1.38
CA SER A 133 0.86 15.55 -1.73
C SER A 133 0.04 16.81 -1.47
N ALA A 134 -1.30 16.69 -1.38
CA ALA A 134 -2.19 17.80 -1.01
C ALA A 134 -1.94 18.34 0.41
N ASP A 135 -1.38 17.50 1.29
CA ASP A 135 -1.20 17.84 2.70
C ASP A 135 0.04 18.74 2.92
N PHE A 136 0.88 18.98 1.91
CA PHE A 136 2.14 19.72 2.04
C PHE A 136 2.35 20.73 0.90
N VAL A 137 2.88 21.92 1.22
CA VAL A 137 3.27 22.91 0.19
C VAL A 137 4.55 22.53 -0.55
N SER A 138 5.18 21.42 -0.14
CA SER A 138 6.40 20.88 -0.75
C SER A 138 6.19 20.43 -2.20
N PHE A 139 4.96 20.15 -2.60
CA PHE A 139 4.65 19.61 -3.92
C PHE A 139 3.96 20.64 -4.80
N ASP A 140 4.33 20.68 -6.08
CA ASP A 140 3.69 21.56 -7.08
C ASP A 140 2.25 21.14 -7.42
N SER A 141 1.86 19.93 -7.02
CA SER A 141 0.52 19.38 -7.27
C SER A 141 0.02 18.54 -6.10
N GLY A 142 -1.27 18.66 -5.81
CA GLY A 142 -1.94 17.98 -4.69
C GLY A 142 -2.59 16.65 -5.04
N ASP A 143 -2.40 16.12 -6.25
CA ASP A 143 -3.08 14.92 -6.75
C ASP A 143 -2.22 13.65 -6.70
N PHE A 144 -1.10 13.67 -5.97
CA PHE A 144 -0.16 12.55 -5.88
C PHE A 144 -0.23 11.82 -4.54
N TRP A 145 -0.11 10.50 -4.63
CA TRP A 145 0.31 9.65 -3.52
C TRP A 145 1.84 9.51 -3.59
N VAL A 146 2.50 9.83 -2.49
CA VAL A 146 3.96 9.89 -2.41
C VAL A 146 4.44 8.91 -1.35
N THR A 147 5.44 8.11 -1.69
CA THR A 147 6.06 7.15 -0.77
C THR A 147 7.44 7.64 -0.36
N VAL A 148 7.69 7.71 0.94
CA VAL A 148 8.96 8.14 1.53
C VAL A 148 9.46 7.08 2.52
N VAL A 149 10.75 7.11 2.83
CA VAL A 149 11.29 6.42 4.03
C VAL A 149 11.55 7.43 5.15
N PRO A 150 11.31 7.09 6.42
CA PRO A 150 11.38 8.02 7.54
C PRO A 150 12.81 8.28 8.03
N TYR A 151 13.79 8.33 7.12
CA TYR A 151 15.16 8.74 7.43
C TYR A 151 15.30 10.22 7.16
N THR A 152 15.55 10.99 8.22
CA THR A 152 15.60 12.45 8.15
C THR A 152 17.02 12.97 8.09
N TYR A 153 17.23 13.97 7.24
CA TYR A 153 18.53 14.58 7.00
C TYR A 153 18.44 16.11 7.12
N ALA A 154 19.58 16.76 7.30
CA ALA A 154 19.65 18.22 7.36
C ALA A 154 19.66 18.84 5.96
N THR A 155 20.18 18.10 4.97
CA THR A 155 20.28 18.55 3.58
C THR A 155 19.71 17.53 2.59
N GLY A 156 19.30 18.00 1.41
CA GLY A 156 18.87 17.12 0.32
C GLY A 156 20.01 16.25 -0.21
N ALA A 157 21.26 16.71 -0.13
CA ALA A 157 22.42 15.93 -0.55
C ALA A 157 22.61 14.67 0.33
N GLU A 158 22.44 14.79 1.65
CA GLU A 158 22.51 13.64 2.57
C GLU A 158 21.37 12.64 2.33
N ALA A 159 20.15 13.13 2.07
CA ALA A 159 19.03 12.27 1.69
C ALA A 159 19.28 11.55 0.36
N ASN A 160 19.87 12.22 -0.63
CA ASN A 160 20.28 11.59 -1.88
C ASN A 160 21.41 10.57 -1.69
N ALA A 161 22.34 10.81 -0.78
CA ALA A 161 23.39 9.84 -0.45
C ALA A 161 22.82 8.55 0.17
N TRP A 162 21.63 8.60 0.77
CA TRP A 162 20.89 7.39 1.14
C TRP A 162 20.38 6.65 -0.11
N CYS A 163 19.74 7.36 -1.05
CA CYS A 163 19.29 6.75 -2.31
C CYS A 163 20.44 6.08 -3.08
N ASP A 164 21.62 6.72 -3.10
CA ASP A 164 22.83 6.18 -3.75
C ASP A 164 23.30 4.88 -3.09
N ARG A 165 23.29 4.83 -1.75
CA ARG A 165 23.69 3.65 -0.97
C ARG A 165 22.75 2.46 -1.17
N GLU A 166 21.46 2.73 -1.31
CA GLU A 166 20.44 1.72 -1.62
C GLU A 166 20.45 1.30 -3.09
N LEU A 167 21.35 1.88 -3.91
CA LEU A 167 21.50 1.59 -5.34
C LEU A 167 20.19 1.77 -6.11
N ILE A 168 19.41 2.79 -5.77
CA ILE A 168 18.15 3.12 -6.44
C ILE A 168 18.43 4.12 -7.57
N GLY A 169 17.81 3.92 -8.73
CA GLY A 169 17.97 4.80 -9.89
C GLY A 169 17.60 6.26 -9.59
N PRO A 170 18.14 7.23 -10.34
CA PRO A 170 17.88 8.66 -10.11
C PRO A 170 16.41 9.06 -10.34
N ASP A 171 15.70 8.35 -11.23
CA ASP A 171 14.27 8.54 -11.47
C ASP A 171 13.37 7.88 -10.42
N ASP A 172 13.93 6.94 -9.64
CA ASP A 172 13.20 6.10 -8.69
C ASP A 172 13.42 6.53 -7.22
N CYS A 173 14.45 7.35 -6.94
CA CYS A 173 14.66 7.92 -5.62
C CYS A 173 15.36 9.26 -5.68
N PHE A 174 14.80 10.26 -5.00
CA PHE A 174 15.40 11.57 -4.83
C PHE A 174 14.96 12.23 -3.51
N ALA A 175 15.70 13.25 -3.09
CA ALA A 175 15.45 13.95 -1.85
C ALA A 175 14.28 14.93 -1.96
N LYS A 176 13.37 14.85 -0.99
CA LYS A 176 12.24 15.76 -0.81
C LYS A 176 12.29 16.35 0.60
N ARG A 177 12.11 17.66 0.73
CA ARG A 177 11.86 18.31 2.02
C ARG A 177 10.35 18.40 2.23
N LEU A 178 9.86 17.93 3.37
CA LEU A 178 8.46 18.09 3.74
C LEU A 178 8.28 19.38 4.55
N THR A 179 7.29 20.19 4.20
CA THR A 179 6.97 21.45 4.89
C THR A 179 5.53 21.89 4.59
N HIS A 180 4.95 22.63 5.54
CA HIS A 180 3.62 23.24 5.48
C HIS A 180 3.66 24.73 5.14
N THR A 181 4.85 25.32 4.99
CA THR A 181 5.02 26.76 4.82
C THR A 181 5.95 27.11 3.65
N GLY A 182 5.80 28.32 3.11
CA GLY A 182 6.55 28.77 1.94
C GLY A 182 5.98 28.25 0.63
N THR A 183 6.85 27.90 -0.32
CA THR A 183 6.51 27.34 -1.63
C THR A 183 7.23 26.01 -1.83
N SER A 184 6.89 25.30 -2.90
CA SER A 184 7.56 24.08 -3.33
C SER A 184 9.00 24.34 -3.83
N ASP A 185 9.36 25.57 -4.16
CA ASP A 185 10.69 25.94 -4.62
C ASP A 185 11.75 25.57 -3.58
N GLY A 186 12.80 24.87 -4.03
CA GLY A 186 13.89 24.46 -3.15
C GLY A 186 13.56 23.31 -2.19
N THR A 187 12.39 22.67 -2.32
CA THR A 187 12.02 21.48 -1.53
C THR A 187 12.38 20.15 -2.20
N THR A 188 12.99 20.19 -3.38
CA THR A 188 13.37 19.01 -4.16
C THR A 188 14.83 19.11 -4.58
N VAL A 189 15.61 18.05 -4.36
CA VAL A 189 16.98 17.92 -4.91
C VAL A 189 17.02 16.66 -5.78
N PRO A 190 16.94 16.78 -7.12
CA PRO A 190 16.98 15.62 -8.01
C PRO A 190 18.36 14.97 -8.04
N ARG A 191 18.40 13.71 -8.46
CA ARG A 191 19.64 12.96 -8.74
C ARG A 191 19.91 12.95 -10.25
N ARG A 192 21.17 12.74 -10.63
CA ARG A 192 21.65 12.70 -12.03
C ARG A 192 22.22 11.34 -12.35
#